data_AF-A0A2H3TQ62-F1
#
_entry.id   AF-A0A2H3TQ62-F1
#
_cell.length_a   1.000
_cell.length_b   1.000
_cell.length_c   1.000
_cell.angle_alpha   90.00
_cell.angle_beta   90.00
_cell.angle_gamma   90.00
#
_symmetry.space_group_name_H-M   'P 1'
#
loop_
_entity.id
_entity.type
_entity.pdbx_description
1 polymer ?
#
loop_
_entity_poly.entity_id
_entity_poly.type
_entity_poly.pdbx_seq_one_letter_code
_entity_poly.pdbx_strand_id
1 'polypeptide(L)'
;MLAEENATHAIFYHTTGEPMHSKPYGVAIEPKRVESHGIEKLHLIAKVLEKDRQEVKAAVRQAPPLFYQRWILNVLEDLKKRGIFPEGTCSKWNEAMETDPFSGDGAPSKKSSGDGDATNA
;
A
#
# COMPACT_ATOMS: atom_id res chain seq x y z
N MET A 1 5.16 -0.92 -6.93
CA MET A 1 5.48 -1.13 -8.37
C MET A 1 6.16 -2.48 -8.54
N LEU A 2 6.13 -3.03 -9.76
CA LEU A 2 6.89 -4.23 -10.15
C LEU A 2 7.81 -3.86 -11.31
N ALA A 3 9.09 -4.18 -11.17
CA ALA A 3 10.14 -3.83 -12.13
C ALA A 3 11.21 -4.92 -12.14
N GLU A 4 11.92 -5.04 -13.25
CA GLU A 4 13.19 -5.76 -13.29
C GLU A 4 14.28 -4.93 -12.59
N GLU A 5 15.35 -5.61 -12.16
CA GLU A 5 16.47 -4.94 -11.52
C GLU A 5 17.11 -3.93 -12.49
N ASN A 6 17.31 -2.69 -12.03
CA ASN A 6 17.83 -1.57 -12.82
C ASN A 6 16.97 -1.15 -14.04
N ALA A 7 15.72 -1.59 -14.13
CA ALA A 7 14.82 -1.15 -15.20
C ALA A 7 14.49 0.34 -15.07
N THR A 8 14.45 1.05 -16.21
CA THR A 8 14.03 2.46 -16.26
C THR A 8 12.51 2.63 -16.24
N HIS A 9 11.77 1.55 -16.49
CA HIS A 9 10.31 1.50 -16.52
C HIS A 9 9.80 0.37 -15.64
N ALA A 10 8.63 0.60 -15.04
CA ALA A 10 7.97 -0.36 -14.15
C ALA A 10 6.46 -0.33 -14.35
N ILE A 11 5.80 -1.38 -13.86
CA ILE A 11 4.35 -1.41 -13.73
C ILE A 11 3.97 -0.88 -12.36
N PHE A 12 3.23 0.22 -12.35
CA PHE A 12 2.70 0.86 -11.15
C PHE A 12 1.30 0.35 -10.87
N TYR A 13 1.14 -0.28 -9.72
CA TYR A 13 -0.16 -0.63 -9.17
C TYR A 13 -0.50 0.36 -8.07
N HIS A 14 -1.62 1.05 -8.20
CA HIS A 14 -2.05 2.05 -7.23
C HIS A 14 -3.56 2.19 -7.21
N THR A 15 -4.08 2.71 -6.11
CA THR A 15 -5.48 3.08 -6.02
C THR A 15 -5.69 4.48 -6.59
N THR A 16 -6.82 4.68 -7.27
CA THR A 16 -7.25 5.97 -7.79
C THR A 16 -8.50 6.45 -7.06
N GLY A 17 -8.70 7.76 -7.03
CA GLY A 17 -9.83 8.38 -6.35
C GLY A 17 -9.40 9.02 -5.03
N GLU A 18 -9.87 10.23 -4.81
CA GLU A 18 -9.86 10.89 -3.51
C GLU A 18 -11.28 10.85 -2.92
N PRO A 19 -11.41 10.65 -1.60
CA PRO A 19 -12.69 10.66 -0.92
C PRO A 19 -13.39 12.04 -0.92
N MET A 20 -12.75 13.09 -1.47
CA MET A 20 -13.35 14.42 -1.59
C MET A 20 -14.60 14.51 -2.46
N HIS A 21 -14.88 13.52 -3.33
CA HIS A 21 -15.92 13.67 -4.35
C HIS A 21 -16.87 12.48 -4.51
N SER A 22 -17.14 11.71 -3.44
CA SER A 22 -18.10 10.58 -3.46
C SER A 22 -17.83 9.50 -4.53
N LYS A 23 -16.63 9.49 -5.11
CA LYS A 23 -16.20 8.46 -6.05
C LYS A 23 -15.58 7.31 -5.27
N PRO A 24 -15.97 6.05 -5.54
CA PRO A 24 -15.30 4.91 -4.95
C PRO A 24 -13.84 4.87 -5.40
N TYR A 25 -12.97 4.34 -4.55
CA TYR A 25 -11.60 4.05 -4.95
C TYR A 25 -11.62 3.07 -6.14
N GLY A 26 -10.71 3.27 -7.09
CA GLY A 26 -10.42 2.34 -8.18
C GLY A 26 -9.02 1.74 -8.03
N VAL A 27 -8.71 0.73 -8.83
CA VAL A 27 -7.34 0.21 -8.99
C VAL A 27 -6.85 0.55 -10.39
N ALA A 28 -5.70 1.19 -10.49
CA ALA A 28 -5.00 1.47 -11.74
C ALA A 28 -3.72 0.65 -11.86
N ILE A 29 -3.45 0.19 -13.08
CA ILE A 29 -2.26 -0.58 -13.45
C ILE A 29 -1.64 0.10 -14.66
N GLU A 30 -0.53 0.80 -14.46
CA GLU A 30 0.01 1.71 -15.48
C GLU A 30 1.52 1.50 -15.68
N PRO A 31 2.01 1.43 -16.92
CA PRO A 31 3.44 1.50 -17.20
C PRO A 31 3.94 2.94 -16.99
N LYS A 32 4.95 3.14 -16.13
CA LYS A 32 5.57 4.45 -15.88
C LYS A 32 7.08 4.30 -15.73
N ARG A 33 7.80 5.42 -15.81
CA ARG A 33 9.23 5.48 -15.46
C ARG A 33 9.39 5.24 -13.96
N VAL A 34 10.45 4.50 -13.59
CA VAL A 34 10.79 4.25 -12.18
C VAL A 34 11.15 5.56 -11.49
N GLU A 35 11.99 6.36 -12.16
CA GLU A 35 12.25 7.74 -11.76
C GLU A 35 11.08 8.61 -12.21
N SER A 36 10.27 9.03 -11.24
CA SER A 36 9.12 9.90 -11.46
C SER A 36 9.13 11.04 -10.44
N HIS A 37 8.68 12.21 -10.87
CA HIS A 37 8.51 13.35 -9.97
C HIS A 37 7.54 12.99 -8.84
N GLY A 38 7.97 13.20 -7.60
CA GLY A 38 7.18 12.90 -6.38
C GLY A 38 7.54 11.59 -5.69
N ILE A 39 8.44 10.76 -6.24
CA ILE A 39 8.99 9.61 -5.52
C ILE A 39 10.25 10.05 -4.78
N GLU A 40 10.16 10.19 -3.46
CA GLU A 40 11.33 10.51 -2.63
C GLU A 40 12.25 9.28 -2.47
N LYS A 41 11.67 8.10 -2.23
CA LYS A 41 12.39 6.86 -1.91
C LYS A 41 11.70 5.62 -2.47
N LEU A 42 12.51 4.62 -2.80
CA LEU A 42 12.06 3.29 -3.20
C LEU A 42 12.57 2.26 -2.20
N HIS A 43 11.69 1.35 -1.79
CA HIS A 43 12.04 0.24 -0.90
C HIS A 43 11.72 -1.08 -1.60
N LEU A 44 12.72 -1.96 -1.67
CA LEU A 44 12.49 -3.33 -2.10
C LEU A 44 11.63 -4.05 -1.05
N ILE A 45 10.46 -4.53 -1.48
CA ILE A 45 9.56 -5.33 -0.63
C ILE A 45 9.94 -6.80 -0.73
N ALA A 46 9.99 -7.33 -1.95
CA ALA A 46 10.33 -8.73 -2.22
C ALA A 46 10.81 -8.90 -3.68
N LYS A 47 11.53 -9.99 -3.92
CA LYS A 47 11.84 -10.47 -5.28
C LYS A 47 10.74 -11.44 -5.71
N VAL A 48 10.27 -11.31 -6.94
CA VAL A 48 9.21 -12.16 -7.53
C VAL A 48 9.82 -12.90 -8.71
N LEU A 49 9.49 -14.18 -8.86
CA LEU A 49 9.90 -14.95 -10.04
C LEU A 49 8.99 -14.61 -11.23
N GLU A 50 9.53 -14.69 -12.45
CA GLU A 50 8.76 -14.33 -13.65
C GLU A 50 7.44 -15.13 -13.78
N LYS A 51 7.47 -16.41 -13.40
CA LYS A 51 6.29 -17.29 -13.37
C LYS A 51 5.14 -16.78 -12.48
N ASP A 52 5.47 -15.99 -11.46
CA ASP A 52 4.53 -15.53 -10.44
C ASP A 52 3.95 -14.14 -10.75
N ARG A 53 4.37 -13.50 -11.88
CA ARG A 53 3.87 -12.17 -12.27
C ARG A 53 2.36 -12.11 -12.43
N GLN A 54 1.74 -13.17 -12.95
CA GLN A 54 0.28 -13.20 -13.13
C GLN A 54 -0.45 -13.29 -11.79
N GLU A 55 0.13 -13.98 -10.81
CA GLU A 55 -0.42 -14.05 -9.44
C GLU A 55 -0.35 -12.68 -8.75
N VAL A 56 0.75 -11.94 -8.94
CA VAL A 56 0.85 -10.54 -8.47
C VAL A 56 -0.27 -9.69 -9.06
N LYS A 57 -0.48 -9.79 -10.38
CA LYS A 57 -1.54 -9.03 -11.06
C LYS A 57 -2.94 -9.45 -10.60
N ALA A 58 -3.15 -10.73 -10.33
CA ALA A 58 -4.42 -11.25 -9.83
C ALA A 58 -4.72 -10.73 -8.42
N ALA A 59 -3.76 -10.79 -7.49
CA ALA A 59 -3.89 -10.28 -6.13
C ALA A 59 -4.22 -8.78 -6.12
N VAL A 60 -3.51 -7.98 -6.92
CA VAL A 60 -3.76 -6.54 -7.12
C VAL A 60 -5.20 -6.25 -7.54
N ARG A 61 -5.76 -7.06 -8.44
CA ARG A 61 -7.12 -6.86 -8.97
C ARG A 61 -8.22 -7.35 -8.02
N GLN A 62 -7.93 -8.34 -7.19
CA GLN A 62 -8.89 -8.91 -6.26
C GLN A 62 -8.97 -8.12 -4.95
N ALA A 63 -7.90 -7.42 -4.57
CA ALA A 63 -7.89 -6.60 -3.36
C ALA A 63 -8.93 -5.47 -3.46
N PRO A 64 -9.81 -5.31 -2.46
CA PRO A 64 -10.80 -4.23 -2.45
C PRO A 64 -10.11 -2.86 -2.55
N PRO A 65 -10.52 -1.99 -3.48
CA PRO A 65 -9.91 -0.68 -3.61
C PRO A 65 -10.26 0.16 -2.37
N LEU A 66 -9.25 0.41 -1.55
CA LEU A 66 -9.34 1.14 -0.28
C LEU A 66 -8.31 2.26 -0.27
N PHE A 67 -8.17 2.95 0.88
CA PHE A 67 -7.04 3.83 1.12
C PHE A 67 -5.70 3.12 0.77
N TYR A 68 -4.82 3.84 0.07
CA TYR A 68 -3.67 3.26 -0.62
C TYR A 68 -2.81 2.35 0.26
N GLN A 69 -2.49 2.79 1.49
CA GLN A 69 -1.67 2.00 2.43
C GLN A 69 -2.36 0.73 2.89
N ARG A 70 -3.68 0.77 3.09
CA ARG A 70 -4.46 -0.40 3.47
C ARG A 70 -4.64 -1.37 2.31
N TRP A 71 -4.90 -0.84 1.12
CA TRP A 71 -4.99 -1.62 -0.09
C TRP A 71 -3.69 -2.37 -0.38
N ILE A 72 -2.53 -1.71 -0.28
CA ILE A 72 -1.25 -2.40 -0.52
C ILE A 72 -1.02 -3.51 0.51
N LEU A 73 -1.34 -3.31 1.79
CA LEU A 73 -1.20 -4.37 2.80
C LEU A 73 -2.09 -5.58 2.51
N ASN A 74 -3.34 -5.37 2.08
CA ASN A 74 -4.22 -6.46 1.67
C ASN A 74 -3.63 -7.25 0.49
N VAL A 75 -3.06 -6.56 -0.52
CA VAL A 75 -2.39 -7.21 -1.65
C VAL A 75 -1.19 -8.02 -1.18
N LEU A 76 -0.35 -7.45 -0.31
CA LEU A 76 0.84 -8.15 0.18
C LEU A 76 0.47 -9.37 1.05
N GLU A 77 -0.59 -9.27 1.86
CA GLU A 77 -1.08 -10.38 2.68
C GLU A 77 -1.64 -11.51 1.80
N ASP A 78 -2.38 -11.20 0.74
CA ASP A 78 -2.86 -12.18 -0.22
C ASP A 78 -1.71 -12.88 -0.95
N LEU A 79 -0.68 -12.12 -1.38
CA LEU A 79 0.52 -12.69 -1.99
C LEU A 79 1.32 -13.58 -1.05
N LYS A 80 1.36 -13.25 0.25
CA LYS A 80 1.89 -14.13 1.29
C LYS A 80 1.09 -15.43 1.39
N LYS A 81 -0.26 -15.35 1.42
CA LYS A 81 -1.15 -16.54 1.48
C LYS A 81 -0.96 -17.46 0.27
N ARG A 82 -0.65 -16.89 -0.90
CA ARG A 82 -0.30 -17.63 -2.14
C ARG A 82 1.12 -18.21 -2.15
N GLY A 83 1.93 -17.95 -1.13
CA GLY A 83 3.33 -18.41 -1.06
C GLY A 83 4.29 -17.66 -1.98
N ILE A 84 3.88 -16.51 -2.52
CA ILE A 84 4.72 -15.68 -3.41
C ILE A 84 5.71 -14.85 -2.59
N PHE A 85 5.28 -14.38 -1.42
CA PHE A 85 6.14 -13.67 -0.47
C PHE A 85 6.42 -14.50 0.78
N PRO A 86 7.65 -14.44 1.32
CA PRO A 86 7.98 -15.02 2.61
C PRO A 86 7.11 -14.44 3.74
N GLU A 87 6.98 -15.21 4.83
CA GLU A 87 6.41 -14.68 6.07
C GLU A 87 7.25 -13.50 6.59
N GLY A 88 6.60 -12.57 7.29
CA GLY A 88 7.25 -11.37 7.83
C GLY A 88 7.55 -10.25 6.84
N THR A 89 7.40 -10.46 5.52
CA THR A 89 7.67 -9.45 4.47
C THR A 89 6.91 -8.13 4.69
N CYS A 90 5.75 -8.20 5.35
CA CYS A 90 4.82 -7.08 5.48
C CYS A 90 4.81 -6.43 6.87
N SER A 91 5.48 -7.02 7.87
CA SER A 91 5.32 -6.61 9.28
C SER A 91 5.71 -5.15 9.50
N LYS A 92 6.86 -4.73 8.97
CA LYS A 92 7.32 -3.32 9.06
C LYS A 92 6.36 -2.32 8.39
N TRP A 93 5.66 -2.74 7.34
CA TRP A 93 4.74 -1.88 6.60
C TRP A 93 3.40 -1.77 7.32
N ASN A 94 2.97 -2.84 7.99
CA ASN A 94 1.79 -2.83 8.84
C ASN A 94 1.99 -1.89 10.04
N GLU A 95 3.17 -1.90 10.66
CA GLU A 95 3.52 -0.99 11.76
C GLU A 95 3.63 0.47 11.32
N ALA A 96 4.07 0.72 10.08
CA ALA A 96 4.20 2.06 9.51
C ALA A 96 2.91 2.62 8.89
N MET A 97 1.82 1.85 8.88
CA MET A 97 0.54 2.28 8.32
C MET A 97 -0.04 3.45 9.11
N GLU A 98 -0.40 4.51 8.40
CA GLU A 98 -1.09 5.66 8.98
C GLU A 98 -2.58 5.36 9.13
N THR A 99 -3.21 6.06 10.07
CA THR A 99 -4.66 6.03 10.20
C THR A 99 -5.29 6.52 8.90
N ASP A 100 -6.17 5.71 8.30
CA ASP A 100 -6.96 6.14 7.16
C ASP A 100 -7.92 7.26 7.61
N PRO A 101 -7.72 8.51 7.16
CA PRO A 101 -8.48 9.65 7.66
C PRO A 101 -9.95 9.64 7.20
N PHE A 102 -10.32 8.72 6.31
CA PHE A 102 -11.66 8.60 5.73
C PHE A 102 -12.37 7.31 6.11
N SER A 103 -11.75 6.49 6.97
CA SER A 103 -12.31 5.22 7.40
C SER A 103 -13.27 5.38 8.59
N GLY A 104 -14.52 4.95 8.42
CA GLY A 104 -15.52 4.85 9.49
C GLY A 104 -15.50 3.49 10.23
N ASP A 105 -14.50 2.65 9.97
CA ASP A 105 -14.47 1.25 10.41
C ASP A 105 -13.51 0.97 11.59
N GLY A 106 -12.99 2.02 12.22
CA GLY A 106 -12.21 1.91 13.46
C GLY A 106 -10.75 1.47 13.28
N ALA A 107 -10.17 1.60 12.07
CA ALA A 107 -8.74 1.45 11.86
C ALA A 107 -7.93 2.39 12.80
N PRO A 108 -6.74 1.99 13.28
CA PRO A 108 -6.14 2.56 14.47
C PRO A 108 -5.92 4.05 14.30
N SER A 109 -6.71 4.86 15.02
CA SER A 109 -6.46 6.26 15.24
C SER A 109 -5.17 6.35 16.06
N LYS A 110 -4.11 6.99 15.54
CA LYS A 110 -3.05 7.50 16.42
C LYS A 110 -3.76 8.39 17.45
N LYS A 111 -3.94 7.89 18.67
CA LYS A 111 -4.32 8.74 19.79
C LYS A 111 -3.21 9.78 19.88
N SER A 112 -3.54 11.04 19.62
CA SER A 112 -2.69 12.11 20.09
C SER A 112 -2.57 11.91 21.60
N SER A 113 -1.34 11.78 22.09
CA SER A 113 -1.07 11.94 23.52
C SER A 113 -1.35 13.41 23.81
N GLY A 114 -2.62 13.71 24.12
CA GLY A 114 -2.99 14.97 24.73
C GLY A 114 -2.52 14.91 26.17
N ASP A 115 -1.28 15.31 26.40
CA ASP A 115 -0.84 15.72 27.73
C ASP A 115 -1.49 17.08 28.00
N GLY A 116 -2.75 17.03 28.40
CA GLY A 116 -3.37 18.10 29.16
C GLY A 116 -2.97 17.94 30.61
N ASP A 117 -2.04 18.76 31.08
CA ASP A 117 -2.02 19.11 32.49
C ASP A 117 -2.07 20.63 32.62
N ALA A 118 -3.28 21.11 32.85
CA ALA A 118 -3.58 22.44 33.33
C ALA A 118 -4.48 22.28 34.55
N THR A 119 -3.89 22.26 35.73
CA THR A 119 -4.59 22.69 36.95
C THR A 119 -3.81 23.79 37.64
N ASN A 120 -4.31 25.02 37.45
CA ASN A 120 -4.24 26.07 38.46
C ASN A 120 -5.19 25.68 39.60
N ALA A 121 -4.70 25.69 40.83
CA ALA A 121 -5.46 25.90 42.06
C ALA A 121 -4.54 26.51 43.12
#